data_AF-A0AA41SZH7-F1
#
_entry.id   AF-A0AA41SZH7-F1
#
_cell.length_a   1.000
_cell.length_b   1.000
_cell.length_c   1.000
_cell.angle_alpha   90.00
_cell.angle_beta   90.00
_cell.angle_gamma   90.00
#
_symmetry.space_group_name_H-M   'P 1'
#
loop_
_entity.id
_entity.type
_entity.pdbx_description
1 polymer ?
#
loop_
_entity_poly.entity_id
_entity_poly.type
_entity_poly.pdbx_seq_one_letter_code
_entity_poly.pdbx_strand_id
1 'polypeptide(L)' 'MAFDRYAAICHPLRYTTIMSTNVCTLLASLSWLGALGHSFVQTLLTFQLPFCNAQVIDHYFCDVHPVLKLA' A
#
# COMPACT_ATOMS: atom_id res chain seq x y z
N MET A 1 -3.74 1.03 -13.16
CA MET A 1 -3.77 0.75 -14.61
C MET A 1 -5.12 0.24 -15.12
N ALA A 2 -5.90 -0.53 -14.36
CA ALA A 2 -7.23 -0.99 -14.82
C ALA A 2 -8.19 0.18 -15.17
N PHE A 3 -8.16 1.27 -14.39
CA PHE A 3 -9.00 2.44 -14.63
C PHE A 3 -8.70 3.15 -15.96
N ASP A 4 -7.43 3.20 -16.36
CA ASP A 4 -6.98 3.76 -17.64
C ASP A 4 -7.57 3.01 -18.83
N ARG A 5 -7.45 1.68 -18.80
CA ARG A 5 -8.02 0.78 -19.82
C ARG A 5 -9.54 0.89 -19.87
N TYR A 6 -10.21 0.93 -18.72
CA TYR A 6 -11.65 1.13 -18.63
C TYR A 6 -12.09 2.45 -19.28
N ALA A 7 -11.45 3.56 -18.92
CA ALA A 7 -11.78 4.87 -19.46
C ALA A 7 -11.55 4.96 -20.98
N ALA A 8 -10.49 4.33 -21.49
CA ALA A 8 -10.20 4.28 -22.92
C ALA A 8 -11.24 3.48 -23.72
N ILE A 9 -11.75 2.38 -23.16
CA ILE A 9 -12.73 1.51 -23.83
C ILE A 9 -14.15 2.07 -23.73
N CYS A 10 -14.58 2.48 -22.54
CA CYS A 10 -15.96 2.94 -22.31
C CYS A 10 -16.18 4.38 -22.78
N HIS A 11 -15.15 5.22 -22.79
CA HIS A 11 -15.25 6.64 -23.10
C HIS A 11 -14.10 7.19 -23.98
N PRO A 12 -13.87 6.62 -25.18
CA PRO A 12 -12.72 6.96 -26.02
C PRO A 12 -12.63 8.45 -26.38
N LEU A 13 -13.77 9.10 -26.68
CA LEU A 13 -13.83 10.52 -27.06
C LEU A 13 -13.58 11.48 -25.88
N ARG A 14 -13.83 11.05 -24.65
CA ARG A 14 -13.62 11.86 -23.43
C ARG A 14 -12.36 11.44 -22.67
N TYR A 15 -11.67 10.40 -23.13
CA TYR A 15 -10.51 9.83 -22.47
C TYR A 15 -9.42 10.88 -22.22
N THR A 16 -9.12 11.74 -23.19
CA THR A 16 -8.10 12.80 -23.03
C THR A 16 -8.50 13.86 -22.00
N THR A 17 -9.80 14.09 -21.81
CA THR A 17 -10.32 15.01 -20.78
C THR A 17 -10.37 14.35 -19.41
N ILE A 18 -10.74 13.07 -19.35
CA ILE A 18 -10.84 12.28 -18.11
C ILE A 18 -9.45 11.94 -17.58
N MET A 19 -8.53 11.52 -18.45
CA MET A 19 -7.18 11.11 -18.12
C MET A 19 -6.17 12.23 -18.41
N SER A 20 -6.36 13.36 -17.74
CA SER A 20 -5.41 14.46 -17.77
C SER A 20 -4.21 14.21 -16.85
N THR A 21 -3.13 14.97 -17.04
CA THR A 21 -1.93 14.90 -16.18
C THR A 21 -2.29 15.04 -14.69
N ASN A 22 -3.27 15.89 -14.36
CA ASN A 22 -3.74 16.08 -12.98
C ASN A 22 -4.41 14.83 -12.39
N VAL A 23 -5.20 14.11 -13.19
CA VAL A 23 -5.83 12.86 -12.73
C VAL A 23 -4.79 11.76 -12.57
N CYS A 24 -3.81 11.72 -13.47
CA CYS A 24 -2.71 10.76 -13.37
C CYS A 24 -1.85 11.00 -12.12
N THR A 25 -1.51 12.27 -11.82
CA THR A 25 -0.77 12.61 -10.60
C THR A 25 -1.59 12.36 -9.34
N LEU A 26 -2.90 12.61 -9.35
CA LEU A 26 -3.79 12.30 -8.24
C LEU A 26 -3.88 10.79 -7.98
N LEU A 27 -4.08 9.98 -9.02
CA LEU A 27 -4.14 8.52 -8.88
C LEU A 27 -2.79 7.97 -8.38
N ALA A 28 -1.68 8.49 -8.89
CA ALA A 28 -0.34 8.12 -8.43
C ALA A 28 -0.13 8.51 -6.96
N SER A 29 -0.47 9.74 -6.56
CA SER A 29 -0.31 10.19 -5.18
C SER A 29 -1.18 9.40 -4.21
N LEU A 30 -2.43 9.09 -4.57
CA LEU A 30 -3.30 8.23 -3.77
C LEU A 30 -2.73 6.83 -3.59
N SER A 31 -2.21 6.22 -4.67
CA SER A 31 -1.57 4.91 -4.58
C SER A 31 -0.33 4.92 -3.68
N TRP A 32 0.49 5.96 -3.78
CA TRP A 32 1.66 6.18 -2.93
C TRP A 32 1.28 6.39 -1.46
N LEU A 33 0.32 7.27 -1.18
CA LEU A 33 -0.13 7.56 0.19
C LEU A 33 -0.76 6.33 0.84
N GLY A 34 -1.55 5.56 0.10
CA GLY A 34 -2.12 4.31 0.57
C GLY A 34 -1.04 3.29 0.93
N ALA A 35 -0.04 3.10 0.07
CA ALA A 35 1.09 2.21 0.33
C ALA A 35 1.92 2.68 1.53
N LEU A 36 2.26 3.96 1.60
CA LEU A 36 3.01 4.55 2.71
C LEU A 36 2.24 4.42 4.04
N GLY A 37 0.94 4.71 4.04
CA GLY A 37 0.09 4.54 5.21
C GLY A 37 0.04 3.09 5.66
N HIS A 38 -0.16 2.15 4.74
CA HIS A 38 -0.15 0.72 5.04
C HIS A 38 1.19 0.28 5.64
N SER A 39 2.31 0.65 5.02
CA SER A 39 3.65 0.36 5.54
C SER A 39 3.88 0.99 6.92
N PHE A 40 3.49 2.25 7.11
CA PHE A 40 3.64 2.95 8.39
C PHE A 40 2.83 2.29 9.50
N VAL A 41 1.58 1.95 9.24
CA VAL A 41 0.72 1.22 10.19
C VAL A 41 1.33 -0.13 10.51
N GLN A 42 1.79 -0.88 9.51
CA GLN A 42 2.46 -2.16 9.70
C GLN A 42 3.71 -2.01 10.58
N THR A 43 4.55 -1.02 10.31
CA THR A 43 5.75 -0.72 11.10
C THR A 43 5.40 -0.32 12.54
N LEU A 44 4.41 0.55 12.74
CA LEU A 44 3.97 0.94 14.08
C LEU A 44 3.43 -0.25 14.87
N LEU A 45 2.62 -1.11 14.25
CA LEU A 45 2.17 -2.34 14.89
C LEU A 45 3.37 -3.18 15.31
N THR A 46 4.35 -3.42 14.43
CA THR A 46 5.57 -4.16 14.77
C THR A 46 6.33 -3.55 15.95
N PHE A 47 6.43 -2.22 16.05
CA PHE A 47 7.08 -1.54 17.18
C PHE A 47 6.25 -1.56 18.47
N GLN A 48 4.92 -1.61 18.39
CA GLN A 48 4.03 -1.65 19.54
C GLN A 48 3.76 -3.06 20.07
N LEU A 49 4.09 -4.12 19.31
CA LEU A 49 4.17 -5.45 19.89
C LEU A 49 5.26 -5.43 20.99
N PRO A 50 5.06 -6.11 22.13
CA PRO A 50 5.84 -5.97 23.37
C PRO A 50 7.24 -6.62 23.29
N PHE A 51 7.89 -6.58 22.13
CA PHE A 51 9.26 -7.05 21.92
C PHE A 51 10.31 -6.00 22.35
N CYS A 52 9.91 -4.76 22.64
CA CYS A 52 10.84 -3.69 23.01
C CYS A 52 11.01 -3.54 24.53
N ASN A 53 11.46 -4.61 25.19
CA ASN A 53 12.04 -4.51 26.55
C ASN A 53 13.35 -5.34 26.72
N ALA A 54 13.80 -6.06 25.69
CA ALA A 54 15.09 -6.75 25.71
C ALA A 54 15.86 -6.41 24.44
N GLN A 55 16.98 -5.72 24.63
CA GLN A 55 17.84 -5.07 23.64
C GLN A 55 18.68 -6.06 22.80
N VAL A 56 18.07 -7.13 22.28
CA VAL A 56 18.69 -8.07 21.32
C VAL A 56 17.58 -8.70 20.47
N ILE A 57 17.51 -8.36 19.18
CA ILE A 57 16.67 -9.11 18.23
C ILE A 57 17.53 -9.48 17.02
N ASP A 58 18.18 -10.64 17.13
CA ASP A 58 18.62 -11.46 16.01
C ASP A 58 17.42 -12.23 15.46
N HIS A 59 16.54 -11.58 14.68
CA HIS A 59 15.82 -12.23 13.58
C HIS A 59 14.95 -11.24 12.80
N TYR A 60 15.48 -10.91 11.62
CA TYR A 60 14.82 -10.31 10.49
C TYR A 60 13.88 -11.34 9.86
N PHE A 61 12.65 -11.52 10.36
CA PHE A 61 11.69 -12.38 9.69
C PHE A 61 10.33 -11.71 9.51
N CYS A 62 10.23 -11.05 8.36
CA CYS A 62 8.99 -10.97 7.60
C CYS A 62 8.49 -12.38 7.31
N ASP A 63 7.61 -12.92 8.15
CA ASP A 63 6.61 -13.88 7.68
C ASP A 63 5.40 -13.84 8.60
N VAL A 64 4.20 -13.68 8.01
CA VAL A 64 2.91 -13.60 8.72
C VAL A 64 2.46 -14.99 9.20
N HIS A 65 3.15 -16.04 8.79
CA HIS A 65 2.78 -17.43 9.02
C HIS A 65 3.00 -18.03 10.43
N PRO A 66 3.92 -17.58 11.32
CA PRO A 66 4.11 -18.27 12.59
C PRO A 66 3.11 -17.85 13.67
N VAL A 67 2.37 -16.72 13.50
CA VAL A 67 1.41 -16.24 14.51
C VAL A 67 0.09 -17.03 14.48
N LEU A 68 -0.24 -17.67 13.34
CA LEU A 68 -1.49 -18.44 13.19
C LEU A 68 -1.36 -19.93 13.61
N LYS A 69 -0.17 -20.37 14.04
CA LYS A 69 0.05 -21.78 14.43
C LYS A 69 -0.14 -22.07 15.93
N LEU A 70 -0.67 -21.09 16.68
CA LEU A 70 -0.95 -21.21 18.12
C LEU A 70 -2.45 -21.14 18.48
N ALA A 71 -3.35 -21.33 17.50
CA ALA A 71 -4.77 -21.55 17.77
C ALA A 71 -5.18 -22.97 17.32
#